data_AF-A0A413CQJ3-F1
#
_entry.id   AF-A0A413CQJ3-F1
#
_cell.length_a   1.000
_cell.length_b   1.000
_cell.length_c   1.000
_cell.angle_alpha   90.00
_cell.angle_beta   90.00
_cell.angle_gamma   90.00
#
_symmetry.space_group_name_H-M   'P 1'
#
loop_
_entity.id
_entity.type
_entity.pdbx_description
1 polymer ?
#
loop_
_entity_poly.entity_id
_entity_poly.type
_entity_poly.pdbx_seq_one_letter_code
_entity_poly.pdbx_strand_id
1 'polypeptide(L)'
;MNHNDGIKTAILVDGGFYRRRAYACLGDLTPKERADELDVYCRRHLTERINGEKVNHSLYRIFYYDCEPVDKTIYNPFTKSNVNLGKSPTYEWTNAFFEELKKKRKFAIRLGQLAVQQANYNLSQKAFKKLCNDTLNFSDLSESDIILNIDQKGVDMKIGLDIAFIKQ
;
A
#
# COMPACT_ATOMS: atom_id res chain seq x y z
N MET A 1 9.81 40.02 -10.30
CA MET A 1 9.39 38.79 -9.60
C MET A 1 9.65 37.62 -10.54
N ASN A 2 10.77 36.92 -10.36
CA ASN A 2 11.20 35.87 -11.28
C ASN A 2 10.57 34.54 -10.87
N HIS A 3 9.33 34.29 -11.29
CA HIS A 3 8.76 32.95 -11.22
C HIS A 3 9.14 32.20 -12.51
N ASN A 4 10.38 31.69 -12.53
CA ASN A 4 10.68 30.52 -13.34
C ASN A 4 10.18 29.30 -12.56
N ASP A 5 8.86 29.20 -12.37
CA ASP A 5 8.23 28.08 -11.68
C ASP A 5 8.32 26.88 -12.62
N GLY A 6 9.40 26.09 -12.49
CA GLY A 6 9.57 24.84 -13.20
C GLY A 6 8.34 23.93 -13.03
N ILE A 7 8.11 23.03 -14.00
CA ILE A 7 6.92 22.16 -14.10
C ILE A 7 6.47 21.69 -12.72
N LYS A 8 5.24 22.04 -12.32
CA LYS A 8 4.67 21.62 -11.03
C LYS A 8 4.24 20.16 -11.14
N THR A 9 4.73 19.31 -10.24
CA THR A 9 4.48 17.87 -10.28
C THR A 9 3.85 17.38 -8.97
N ALA A 10 2.74 16.66 -9.11
CA ALA A 10 2.15 15.84 -8.06
C ALA A 10 2.58 14.38 -8.29
N ILE A 11 2.86 13.65 -7.20
CA ILE A 11 3.20 12.23 -7.26
C ILE A 11 2.10 11.45 -6.53
N LEU A 12 1.55 10.43 -7.18
CA LEU A 12 0.49 9.59 -6.62
C LEU A 12 1.06 8.18 -6.42
N VAL A 13 0.99 7.69 -5.18
CA VAL A 13 1.57 6.39 -4.78
C VAL A 13 0.45 5.47 -4.30
N ASP A 14 0.25 4.36 -5.01
CA ASP A 14 -0.52 3.22 -4.51
C ASP A 14 0.32 2.50 -3.44
N GLY A 15 -0.11 2.61 -2.18
CA GLY A 15 0.57 2.06 -1.02
C GLY A 15 0.57 0.54 -0.99
N GLY A 16 -0.53 -0.12 -1.38
CA GLY A 16 -0.63 -1.57 -1.40
C GLY A 16 0.27 -2.20 -2.47
N PHE A 17 0.39 -1.56 -3.63
CA PHE A 17 1.36 -1.96 -4.66
C PHE A 17 2.79 -1.64 -4.22
N TYR A 18 3.06 -0.40 -3.77
CA TYR A 18 4.38 0.04 -3.34
C TYR A 18 4.95 -0.86 -2.25
N ARG A 19 4.20 -1.15 -1.18
CA ARG A 19 4.70 -1.96 -0.05
C ARG A 19 5.13 -3.35 -0.48
N ARG A 20 4.35 -4.00 -1.35
CA ARG A 20 4.69 -5.32 -1.92
C ARG A 20 5.96 -5.27 -2.75
N ARG A 21 6.12 -4.25 -3.61
CA ARG A 21 7.30 -4.07 -4.45
C ARG A 21 8.54 -3.69 -3.65
N ALA A 22 8.41 -2.76 -2.70
CA ALA A 22 9.49 -2.33 -1.83
C ALA A 22 10.01 -3.48 -0.98
N TYR A 23 9.12 -4.31 -0.42
CA TYR A 23 9.52 -5.52 0.29
C TYR A 23 10.27 -6.51 -0.62
N ALA A 24 9.77 -6.76 -1.83
CA ALA A 24 10.44 -7.67 -2.76
C ALA A 24 11.83 -7.18 -3.22
N CYS A 25 12.04 -5.86 -3.32
CA CYS A 25 13.29 -5.27 -3.79
C CYS A 25 14.30 -4.96 -2.68
N LEU A 26 13.83 -4.58 -1.49
CA LEU A 26 14.65 -4.03 -0.41
C LEU A 26 14.56 -4.84 0.90
N GLY A 27 13.67 -5.83 0.96
CA GLY A 27 13.44 -6.65 2.14
C GLY A 27 12.77 -5.88 3.28
N ASP A 28 13.03 -6.36 4.50
CA ASP A 28 12.54 -5.77 5.73
C ASP A 28 13.30 -4.48 6.07
N LEU A 29 12.55 -3.39 6.21
CA LEU A 29 13.05 -2.10 6.67
C LEU A 29 12.20 -1.64 7.84
N THR A 30 12.80 -0.87 8.74
CA THR A 30 12.03 -0.20 9.79
C THR A 30 11.03 0.78 9.17
N PRO A 31 9.94 1.15 9.88
CA PRO A 31 8.98 2.13 9.39
C PRO A 31 9.63 3.45 8.96
N LYS A 32 10.62 3.92 9.71
CA LYS A 32 11.36 5.14 9.42
C LYS A 32 12.20 5.00 8.16
N GLU A 33 13.01 3.94 8.05
CA GLU A 33 13.83 3.70 6.86
C GLU A 33 12.97 3.55 5.61
N ARG A 34 11.81 2.91 5.72
CA ARG A 34 10.87 2.80 4.59
C ARG A 34 10.29 4.15 4.20
N ALA A 35 9.94 5.01 5.17
CA ALA A 35 9.45 6.36 4.89
C ALA A 35 10.55 7.25 4.27
N ASP A 36 11.78 7.13 4.75
CA ASP A 36 12.96 7.79 4.18
C ASP A 36 13.21 7.34 2.73
N GLU A 37 13.15 6.03 2.50
CA GLU A 37 13.30 5.44 1.18
C GLU A 37 12.22 5.91 0.21
N LEU A 38 10.95 5.89 0.61
CA LEU A 38 9.84 6.35 -0.23
C LEU A 38 9.99 7.84 -0.60
N ASP A 39 10.35 8.69 0.36
CA ASP A 39 10.57 10.12 0.11
C ASP A 39 11.69 10.32 -0.93
N VAL A 40 12.81 9.63 -0.76
CA VAL A 40 13.92 9.67 -1.71
C VAL A 40 13.49 9.14 -3.07
N TYR A 41 12.78 8.01 -3.13
CA TYR A 41 12.27 7.41 -4.36
C TYR A 41 11.37 8.38 -5.13
N CYS A 42 10.37 8.97 -4.46
CA CYS A 42 9.51 9.99 -5.05
C CYS A 42 10.29 11.21 -5.56
N ARG A 43 11.25 11.72 -4.78
CA ARG A 43 12.03 12.91 -5.16
C ARG A 43 12.92 12.67 -6.38
N ARG A 44 13.39 11.45 -6.63
CA ARG A 44 14.16 11.12 -7.83
C ARG A 44 13.36 11.35 -9.12
N HIS A 45 12.04 11.23 -9.06
CA HIS A 45 11.14 11.49 -10.20
C HIS A 45 10.91 12.98 -10.50
N LEU A 46 11.47 13.90 -9.72
CA LEU A 46 11.38 15.34 -9.99
C LEU A 46 12.44 15.84 -10.98
N THR A 47 13.29 14.95 -11.49
CA THR A 47 14.35 15.29 -12.42
C THR A 47 14.20 14.39 -13.64
N GLU A 48 14.03 15.00 -14.81
CA GLU A 48 13.99 14.28 -16.08
C GLU A 48 14.88 14.93 -17.14
N ARG A 49 15.07 14.24 -18.26
CA ARG A 49 15.80 14.74 -19.42
C ARG A 49 14.84 14.98 -20.57
N ILE A 50 14.64 16.24 -20.94
CA ILE A 50 13.82 16.63 -22.09
C ILE A 50 14.77 17.17 -23.15
N ASN A 51 14.77 16.57 -24.35
CA ASN A 51 15.66 16.95 -25.46
C ASN A 51 17.16 16.99 -25.08
N GLY A 52 17.59 16.11 -24.17
CA GLY A 52 18.97 16.04 -23.68
C GLY A 52 19.30 16.99 -22.52
N GLU A 53 18.42 17.96 -22.24
CA GLU A 53 18.59 18.92 -21.14
C GLU A 53 17.97 18.40 -19.83
N LYS A 54 18.64 18.68 -18.71
CA LYS A 54 18.15 18.30 -17.37
C LYS A 54 17.11 19.31 -16.91
N VAL A 55 15.88 18.86 -16.73
CA VAL A 55 14.76 19.66 -16.23
C VAL A 55 14.44 19.25 -14.80
N ASN A 56 14.31 20.22 -13.90
CA ASN A 56 13.91 20.00 -12.51
C ASN A 56 12.48 20.51 -12.27
N HIS A 57 11.66 19.65 -11.70
CA HIS A 57 10.25 19.91 -11.44
C HIS A 57 10.06 20.44 -10.01
N SER A 58 9.06 21.29 -9.85
CA SER A 58 8.64 21.78 -8.55
C SER A 58 7.66 20.81 -7.91
N LEU A 59 8.04 20.17 -6.81
CA LEU A 59 7.13 19.25 -6.10
C LEU A 59 5.95 20.00 -5.47
N TYR A 60 4.75 19.72 -5.97
CA TYR A 60 3.51 20.18 -5.35
C TYR A 60 3.23 19.40 -4.06
N ARG A 61 2.96 18.10 -4.19
CA ARG A 61 2.57 17.19 -3.10
C ARG A 61 2.74 15.72 -3.52
N ILE A 62 3.04 14.86 -2.56
CA ILE A 62 3.07 13.40 -2.71
C ILE A 62 1.82 12.86 -2.02
N PHE A 63 0.94 12.22 -2.78
CA PHE A 63 -0.27 11.58 -2.28
C PHE A 63 0.00 10.09 -2.11
N TYR A 64 -0.17 9.59 -0.88
CA TYR A 64 0.00 8.19 -0.56
C TYR A 64 -1.37 7.57 -0.25
N TYR A 65 -1.79 6.60 -1.06
CA TYR A 65 -3.10 5.96 -0.97
C TYR A 65 -2.96 4.56 -0.37
N ASP A 66 -3.64 4.30 0.73
CA ASP A 66 -3.68 2.98 1.38
C ASP A 66 -4.96 2.87 2.20
N CYS A 67 -5.15 1.80 2.96
CA CYS A 67 -6.21 1.68 3.96
C CYS A 67 -5.65 1.70 5.38
N GLU A 68 -6.51 2.06 6.34
CA GLU A 68 -6.20 1.85 7.76
C GLU A 68 -5.97 0.36 8.05
N PRO A 69 -4.96 0.00 8.86
CA PRO A 69 -4.73 -1.39 9.23
C PRO A 69 -5.90 -1.90 10.09
N VAL A 70 -6.23 -3.18 9.94
CA VAL A 70 -7.40 -3.77 10.61
C VAL A 70 -7.15 -3.95 12.10
N ASP A 71 -7.95 -3.29 12.92
CA ASP A 71 -8.04 -3.54 14.36
C ASP A 71 -9.28 -4.38 14.71
N LYS A 72 -9.29 -5.64 14.27
CA LYS A 72 -10.37 -6.59 14.58
C LYS A 72 -9.83 -8.00 14.77
N THR A 73 -10.60 -8.78 15.53
CA THR A 73 -10.40 -10.22 15.66
C THR A 73 -11.29 -10.94 14.65
N ILE A 74 -10.71 -11.85 13.86
CA ILE A 74 -11.42 -12.63 12.84
C ILE A 74 -11.23 -14.11 13.14
N TYR A 75 -12.31 -14.87 13.07
CA TYR A 75 -12.25 -16.32 13.23
C TYR A 75 -11.68 -16.97 11.95
N ASN A 76 -10.57 -17.69 12.10
CA ASN A 76 -9.98 -18.49 11.05
C ASN A 76 -10.58 -19.91 11.08
N PRO A 77 -11.37 -20.31 10.06
CA PRO A 77 -12.00 -21.62 10.04
C PRO A 77 -11.00 -22.77 9.82
N PHE A 78 -9.83 -22.50 9.24
CA PHE A 78 -8.81 -23.50 8.98
C PHE A 78 -8.06 -23.88 10.27
N THR A 79 -7.56 -22.88 11.00
CA THR A 79 -6.88 -23.09 12.30
C THR A 79 -7.84 -23.23 13.47
N LYS A 80 -9.14 -23.00 13.23
CA LYS A 80 -10.22 -22.99 14.24
C LYS A 80 -9.92 -22.05 15.41
N SER A 81 -9.28 -20.92 15.12
CA SER A 81 -8.82 -19.97 16.12
C SER A 81 -9.17 -18.54 15.75
N ASN A 82 -9.28 -17.69 16.77
CA ASN A 82 -9.50 -16.27 16.61
C ASN A 82 -8.15 -15.57 16.41
N VAL A 83 -7.98 -14.88 15.27
CA VAL A 83 -6.78 -14.12 14.94
C VAL A 83 -7.03 -12.64 15.21
N ASN A 84 -6.29 -12.05 16.14
CA ASN A 84 -6.36 -10.62 16.42
C ASN A 84 -5.41 -9.86 15.49
N LEU A 85 -5.98 -9.16 14.50
CA LEU A 85 -5.20 -8.40 13.52
C LEU A 85 -4.64 -7.10 14.09
N GLY A 86 -5.32 -6.51 15.08
CA GLY A 86 -4.88 -5.29 15.76
C GLY A 86 -3.64 -5.46 16.64
N LYS A 87 -3.31 -6.71 16.99
CA LYS A 87 -2.09 -7.07 17.73
C LYS A 87 -1.03 -7.71 16.83
N SER A 88 -1.20 -7.63 15.51
CA SER A 88 -0.21 -8.18 14.59
C SER A 88 1.01 -7.26 14.47
N PRO A 89 2.22 -7.80 14.27
CA PRO A 89 3.40 -6.99 13.95
C PRO A 89 3.16 -6.08 12.73
N THR A 90 2.37 -6.55 11.76
CA THR A 90 1.96 -5.78 10.59
C THR A 90 1.14 -4.54 10.95
N TYR A 91 0.23 -4.65 11.93
CA TYR A 91 -0.58 -3.52 12.39
C TYR A 91 0.29 -2.44 13.04
N GLU A 92 1.14 -2.85 13.98
CA GLU A 92 2.07 -1.94 14.68
C GLU A 92 3.03 -1.26 13.69
N TRP A 93 3.64 -2.04 12.80
CA TRP A 93 4.55 -1.52 11.78
C TRP A 93 3.85 -0.56 10.82
N THR A 94 2.62 -0.87 10.37
CA THR A 94 1.87 -0.02 9.42
C THR A 94 1.52 1.33 10.05
N ASN A 95 1.07 1.32 11.31
CA ASN A 95 0.76 2.57 12.02
C ASN A 95 2.02 3.40 12.24
N ALA A 96 3.11 2.78 12.69
CA ALA A 96 4.39 3.48 12.83
C ALA A 96 4.86 4.06 11.49
N PHE A 97 4.67 3.35 10.38
CA PHE A 97 5.04 3.82 9.04
C PHE A 97 4.22 5.03 8.62
N PHE A 98 2.91 5.03 8.88
CA PHE A 98 2.06 6.20 8.62
C PHE A 98 2.46 7.40 9.48
N GLU A 99 2.84 7.20 10.75
CA GLU A 99 3.36 8.27 11.58
C GLU A 99 4.68 8.85 11.04
N GLU A 100 5.58 8.01 10.54
CA GLU A 100 6.81 8.49 9.90
C GLU A 100 6.52 9.25 8.59
N LEU A 101 5.56 8.81 7.77
CA LEU A 101 5.13 9.53 6.57
C LEU A 101 4.48 10.88 6.90
N LYS A 102 3.70 11.00 7.97
CA LYS A 102 3.11 12.28 8.41
C LYS A 102 4.18 13.32 8.75
N LYS A 103 5.34 12.89 9.23
CA LYS A 103 6.49 13.77 9.53
C LYS A 103 7.20 14.25 8.26
N LYS A 104 6.96 13.63 7.10
CA LYS A 104 7.61 14.00 5.84
C LYS A 104 6.95 15.20 5.18
N ARG A 105 7.79 16.17 4.80
CA ARG A 105 7.33 17.39 4.11
C ARG A 105 6.67 17.04 2.78
N LYS A 106 5.50 17.63 2.52
CA LYS A 106 4.69 17.48 1.30
C LYS A 106 4.04 16.10 1.10
N PHE A 107 4.08 15.19 2.08
CA PHE A 107 3.25 13.99 2.04
C PHE A 107 1.80 14.30 2.46
N ALA A 108 0.85 13.66 1.78
CA ALA A 108 -0.56 13.65 2.13
C ALA A 108 -1.05 12.20 2.07
N ILE A 109 -1.35 11.64 3.24
CA ILE A 109 -1.84 10.27 3.36
C ILE A 109 -3.35 10.27 3.13
N ARG A 110 -3.82 9.38 2.27
CA ARG A 110 -5.21 9.24 1.84
C ARG A 110 -5.70 7.84 2.19
N LEU A 111 -6.12 7.67 3.44
CA LEU A 111 -6.53 6.36 3.95
C LEU A 111 -7.98 6.04 3.58
N GLY A 112 -8.21 4.98 2.80
CA GLY A 112 -9.51 4.34 2.65
C GLY A 112 -9.88 3.52 3.89
N GLN A 113 -10.97 2.78 3.79
CA GLN A 113 -11.45 1.89 4.84
C GLN A 113 -11.44 0.44 4.35
N LEU A 114 -11.14 -0.48 5.26
CA LEU A 114 -11.30 -1.90 5.00
C LEU A 114 -12.73 -2.34 5.34
N ALA A 115 -13.34 -3.12 4.46
CA ALA A 115 -14.68 -3.67 4.62
C ALA A 115 -14.66 -4.89 5.55
N VAL A 116 -14.20 -4.70 6.80
CA VAL A 116 -13.89 -5.82 7.71
C VAL A 116 -15.13 -6.66 8.07
N GLN A 117 -16.34 -6.11 7.97
CA GLN A 117 -17.58 -6.88 8.15
C GLN A 117 -17.78 -7.97 7.10
N GLN A 118 -17.16 -7.81 5.93
CA GLN A 118 -17.22 -8.73 4.79
C GLN A 118 -15.95 -9.59 4.69
N ALA A 119 -15.03 -9.49 5.66
CA ALA A 119 -13.78 -10.23 5.66
C ALA A 119 -14.03 -11.74 5.73
N ASN A 120 -13.40 -12.49 4.83
CA ASN A 120 -13.54 -13.93 4.76
C ASN A 120 -12.21 -14.63 4.45
N TYR A 121 -12.07 -15.85 4.94
CA TYR A 121 -10.96 -16.72 4.56
C TYR A 121 -11.34 -17.52 3.31
N ASN A 122 -10.49 -17.44 2.29
CA ASN A 122 -10.68 -18.11 1.01
C ASN A 122 -9.48 -19.02 0.71
N LEU A 123 -9.68 -19.98 -0.19
CA LEU A 123 -8.56 -20.70 -0.79
C LEU A 123 -7.77 -19.78 -1.73
N SER A 124 -6.45 -19.93 -1.73
CA SER A 124 -5.61 -19.33 -2.74
C SER A 124 -6.00 -19.86 -4.11
N GLN A 125 -5.88 -19.03 -5.15
CA GLN A 125 -6.15 -19.48 -6.52
C GLN A 125 -5.27 -20.68 -6.93
N LYS A 126 -4.05 -20.76 -6.38
CA LYS A 126 -3.12 -21.87 -6.63
C LYS A 126 -3.63 -23.16 -6.00
N ALA A 127 -4.06 -23.10 -4.73
CA ALA A 127 -4.62 -24.25 -4.02
C ALA A 127 -5.92 -24.74 -4.66
N PHE A 128 -6.82 -23.81 -4.99
CA PHE A 128 -8.08 -24.12 -5.66
C PHE A 128 -7.85 -24.85 -6.99
N LYS A 129 -6.95 -24.36 -7.85
CA LYS A 129 -6.58 -25.03 -9.10
C LYS A 129 -6.00 -26.42 -8.88
N LYS A 130 -5.17 -26.60 -7.84
CA LYS A 130 -4.58 -27.91 -7.54
C LYS A 130 -5.63 -28.92 -7.08
N LEU A 131 -6.59 -28.49 -6.27
CA LEU A 131 -7.73 -29.31 -5.83
C LEU A 131 -8.60 -29.72 -7.03
N CYS A 132 -8.92 -28.79 -7.93
CA CYS A 132 -9.69 -29.11 -9.14
C CYS A 132 -8.98 -30.07 -10.11
N ASN A 133 -7.65 -30.17 -10.02
CA ASN A 133 -6.84 -31.05 -10.86
C ASN A 133 -6.44 -32.35 -10.14
N ASP A 134 -6.99 -32.63 -8.95
CA ASP A 134 -6.66 -33.79 -8.12
C ASP A 134 -5.15 -33.92 -7.78
N THR A 135 -4.42 -32.79 -7.83
CA THR A 135 -2.98 -32.72 -7.51
C THR A 135 -2.71 -32.28 -6.06
N LEU A 136 -3.77 -32.03 -5.30
CA LEU A 136 -3.76 -31.69 -3.88
C LEU A 136 -5.06 -32.24 -3.27
N ASN A 137 -4.99 -32.86 -2.10
CA ASN A 137 -6.19 -33.24 -1.35
C ASN A 137 -6.52 -32.18 -0.30
N PHE A 138 -7.78 -32.14 0.13
CA PHE A 138 -8.19 -31.26 1.24
C PHE A 138 -7.42 -31.54 2.53
N SER A 139 -7.05 -32.79 2.78
CA SER A 139 -6.23 -33.22 3.93
C SER A 139 -4.83 -32.62 3.93
N ASP A 140 -4.31 -32.28 2.75
CA ASP A 140 -2.95 -31.80 2.53
C ASP A 140 -2.88 -30.26 2.47
N LEU A 141 -4.01 -29.56 2.70
CA LEU A 141 -4.04 -28.11 2.75
C LEU A 141 -3.17 -27.60 3.90
N SER A 142 -2.47 -26.49 3.64
CA SER A 142 -1.66 -25.78 4.63
C SER A 142 -2.21 -24.38 4.88
N GLU A 143 -1.74 -23.70 5.93
CA GLU A 143 -2.11 -22.30 6.18
C GLU A 143 -1.74 -21.38 5.01
N SER A 144 -0.68 -21.71 4.25
CA SER A 144 -0.26 -20.93 3.09
C SER A 144 -1.25 -20.98 1.91
N ASP A 145 -2.13 -21.99 1.91
CA ASP A 145 -3.19 -22.15 0.93
C ASP A 145 -4.45 -21.36 1.28
N ILE A 146 -4.51 -20.78 2.47
CA ILE A 146 -5.65 -20.01 2.99
C ILE A 146 -5.28 -18.53 3.03
N ILE A 147 -6.09 -17.69 2.39
CA ILE A 147 -5.88 -16.25 2.29
C ILE A 147 -7.03 -15.54 2.97
N LEU A 148 -6.70 -14.63 3.88
CA LEU A 148 -7.66 -13.68 4.41
C LEU A 148 -7.93 -12.60 3.35
N ASN A 149 -9.16 -12.53 2.86
CA ASN A 149 -9.60 -11.50 1.94
C ASN A 149 -10.37 -10.41 2.69
N ILE A 150 -9.99 -9.15 2.48
CA ILE A 150 -10.65 -7.98 3.05
C ILE A 150 -10.68 -6.90 1.99
N ASP A 151 -11.89 -6.52 1.57
CA ASP A 151 -12.04 -5.54 0.49
C ASP A 151 -11.68 -4.14 0.96
N GLN A 152 -11.03 -3.38 0.07
CA GLN A 152 -10.71 -1.97 0.26
C GLN A 152 -11.84 -1.10 -0.29
N LYS A 153 -12.25 -0.07 0.45
CA LYS A 153 -13.29 0.88 0.05
C LYS A 153 -12.79 2.31 0.15
N GLY A 154 -13.19 3.13 -0.82
CA GLY A 154 -12.97 4.57 -0.82
C GLY A 154 -11.59 5.04 -1.28
N VAL A 155 -10.65 4.14 -1.57
CA VAL A 155 -9.32 4.50 -2.11
C VAL A 155 -9.46 5.10 -3.51
N ASP A 156 -10.15 4.40 -4.42
CA ASP A 156 -10.34 4.84 -5.82
C ASP A 156 -11.03 6.19 -5.91
N MET A 157 -12.04 6.42 -5.05
CA MET A 157 -12.74 7.70 -4.99
C MET A 157 -11.81 8.84 -4.57
N LYS A 158 -10.90 8.61 -3.61
CA LYS A 158 -9.93 9.62 -3.17
C LYS A 158 -8.91 9.92 -4.26
N ILE A 159 -8.43 8.90 -4.97
CA ILE A 159 -7.56 9.07 -6.14
C ILE A 159 -8.26 9.93 -7.19
N GLY A 160 -9.52 9.60 -7.54
CA GLY A 160 -10.29 10.34 -8.53
C GLY A 160 -10.48 11.81 -8.15
N LEU A 161 -10.80 12.11 -6.89
CA LEU A 161 -10.95 13.48 -6.39
C LEU A 161 -9.63 14.27 -6.43
N ASP A 162 -8.52 13.68 -5.98
CA ASP A 162 -7.22 14.36 -6.00
C ASP A 162 -6.76 14.60 -7.46
N ILE A 163 -6.97 13.66 -8.39
CA ILE A 163 -6.67 13.86 -9.82
C ILE A 163 -7.51 15.01 -10.40
N ALA A 164 -8.81 15.05 -10.10
CA ALA A 164 -9.70 16.11 -10.55
C ALA A 164 -9.28 17.48 -10.01
N PHE A 165 -8.76 17.53 -8.77
CA PHE A 165 -8.26 18.75 -8.15
C PHE A 165 -6.90 19.19 -8.72
N ILE A 166 -5.99 18.27 -9.02
CA ILE A 166 -4.66 18.58 -9.58
C ILE A 166 -4.74 19.17 -10.98
N LYS A 167 -5.78 18.83 -11.75
CA LYS A 167 -5.98 19.32 -13.12
C LYS A 167 -6.45 20.79 -13.20
N GLN A 168 -6.90 21.38 -12.09
CA GLN A 168 -7.34 22.78 -12.01
C GLN A 168 -6.16 23.69 -11.67
#